data_AF-A0A920VWL1-F1
#
_entry.id   AF-A0A920VWL1-F1
#
_cell.length_a   1.000
_cell.length_b   1.000
_cell.length_c   1.000
_cell.angle_alpha   90.00
_cell.angle_beta   90.00
_cell.angle_gamma   90.00
#
_symmetry.space_group_name_H-M   'P 1'
#
loop_
_entity.id
_entity.type
_entity.pdbx_description
1 polymer ?
#
loop_
_entity_poly.entity_id
_entity_poly.type
_entity_poly.pdbx_seq_one_letter_code
_entity_poly.pdbx_strand_id
1 'polypeptide(L)' 'MNGEIRSAYAMTEPNLASSDAKNISTSAVLEGDEWVINGEKFYISGAGDPRCKIL' A
#
# COMPACT_ATOMS: atom_id res chain seq x y z
N MET A 1 -5.69 15.73 -16.74
CA MET A 1 -4.62 16.57 -16.14
C MET A 1 -5.10 17.43 -14.97
N ASN A 2 -6.37 17.33 -14.54
CA ASN A 2 -7.01 18.26 -13.60
C ASN A 2 -6.72 18.00 -12.10
N GLY A 3 -5.96 16.96 -11.75
CA GLY A 3 -5.65 16.64 -10.34
C GLY A 3 -6.85 16.21 -9.49
N GLU A 4 -7.93 15.76 -10.14
CA GLU A 4 -9.17 15.29 -9.49
C GLU A 4 -8.97 13.99 -8.71
N ILE A 5 -8.01 13.16 -9.15
CA ILE A 5 -7.60 11.92 -8.49
C ILE A 5 -6.13 12.02 -8.08
N ARG A 6 -5.83 11.51 -6.90
CA ARG A 6 -4.48 11.20 -6.44
C ARG A 6 -4.36 9.71 -6.17
N SER A 7 -3.11 9.26 -6.13
CA SER A 7 -2.74 7.91 -5.67
C SER A 7 -1.69 8.02 -4.57
N ALA A 8 -1.49 6.92 -3.87
CA ALA A 8 -0.37 6.75 -2.96
C ALA A 8 0.35 5.42 -3.26
N TYR A 9 1.60 5.33 -2.81
CA TYR A 9 2.40 4.12 -2.94
C TYR A 9 2.69 3.55 -1.56
N ALA A 10 2.22 2.33 -1.29
CA ALA A 10 2.30 1.70 0.01
C ALA A 10 3.31 0.55 0.07
N MET A 11 4.51 0.82 0.58
CA MET A 11 5.58 -0.18 0.70
C MET A 11 6.01 -0.41 2.15
N THR A 12 6.39 0.66 2.87
CA THR A 12 7.00 0.57 4.19
C THR A 12 6.06 -0.07 5.23
N GLU A 13 6.57 -1.03 6.00
CA GLU A 13 5.85 -1.77 7.04
C GLU A 13 6.39 -1.44 8.43
N PRO A 14 5.53 -1.37 9.46
CA PRO A 14 5.99 -1.28 10.85
C PRO A 14 6.66 -2.59 11.28
N ASN A 15 7.48 -2.53 12.33
CA ASN A 15 8.11 -3.69 12.98
C ASN A 15 9.15 -4.46 12.12
N LEU A 16 9.44 -4.01 10.88
CA LEU A 16 10.42 -4.63 9.99
C LEU A 16 11.26 -3.57 9.27
N ALA A 17 12.52 -3.89 8.97
CA ALA A 17 13.43 -3.00 8.25
C ALA A 17 13.06 -2.97 6.75
N SER A 18 12.19 -2.04 6.37
CA SER A 18 11.68 -1.87 5.00
C SER A 18 12.66 -1.16 4.04
N SER A 19 13.87 -0.81 4.50
CA SER A 19 14.93 -0.32 3.61
C SER A 19 15.38 -1.39 2.62
N ASP A 20 15.26 -2.66 3.00
CA ASP A 20 15.34 -3.78 2.07
C ASP A 20 13.91 -4.25 1.75
N ALA A 21 13.48 -4.05 0.50
CA ALA A 21 12.16 -4.45 0.03
C ALA A 21 11.93 -5.98 0.07
N LYS A 22 13.00 -6.79 0.22
CA LYS A 22 12.85 -8.23 0.42
C LYS A 22 12.27 -8.61 1.79
N ASN A 23 12.28 -7.70 2.76
CA ASN A 23 11.74 -7.94 4.10
C ASN A 23 10.23 -7.71 4.20
N ILE A 24 9.56 -7.34 3.11
CA ILE A 24 8.11 -7.11 3.08
C ILE A 24 7.38 -8.40 3.48
N SER A 25 6.47 -8.26 4.44
CA SER A 25 5.69 -9.36 5.03
C SER A 25 4.20 -9.30 4.67
N THR A 26 3.72 -8.19 4.12
CA THR A 26 2.35 -8.09 3.57
C THR A 26 2.15 -9.21 2.55
N SER A 27 1.11 -9.99 2.78
CA SER A 27 0.74 -11.12 1.92
C SER A 27 -0.26 -10.67 0.85
N ALA A 28 -0.18 -11.31 -0.32
CA ALA A 28 -1.19 -11.25 -1.36
C ALA A 28 -1.43 -12.68 -1.86
N VAL A 29 -2.60 -13.22 -1.55
CA VAL A 29 -2.99 -14.60 -1.89
C VAL A 29 -4.16 -14.54 -2.85
N LEU A 30 -4.09 -15.30 -3.95
CA LEU A 30 -5.20 -15.44 -4.88
C LEU A 30 -6.16 -16.51 -4.36
N GLU A 31 -7.36 -16.10 -3.96
CA GLU A 31 -8.43 -16.98 -3.49
C GLU A 31 -9.59 -16.93 -4.50
N GLY A 32 -9.68 -17.96 -5.35
CA GLY A 32 -10.65 -17.97 -6.46
C GLY A 32 -10.27 -16.94 -7.53
N ASP A 33 -11.11 -15.92 -7.70
CA ASP A 33 -10.93 -14.80 -8.64
C ASP A 33 -10.52 -13.48 -7.96
N GLU A 34 -10.30 -13.49 -6.64
CA GLU A 34 -9.95 -12.29 -5.86
C GLU A 34 -8.57 -12.39 -5.19
N TRP A 35 -7.89 -11.25 -5.07
CA TRP A 35 -6.66 -11.12 -4.29
C TRP A 35 -6.99 -10.72 -2.86
N VAL A 36 -6.66 -11.57 -1.90
CA VAL A 36 -6.71 -11.28 -0.47
C VAL A 36 -5.36 -10.71 -0.05
N ILE A 37 -5.34 -9.42 0.31
CA ILE A 37 -4.15 -8.69 0.72
C ILE A 37 -4.22 -8.42 2.22
N ASN A 38 -3.20 -8.84 2.97
CA ASN A 38 -3.17 -8.68 4.43
C ASN A 38 -1.79 -8.20 4.90
N GLY A 39 -1.77 -7.08 5.61
CA GLY A 39 -0.58 -6.46 6.19
C GLY A 39 -0.87 -5.04 6.70
N GLU A 40 0.14 -4.41 7.29
CA GLU A 40 0.08 -3.02 7.78
C GLU A 40 1.14 -2.17 7.09
N LYS A 41 0.78 -0.96 6.68
CA LYS A 41 1.67 -0.01 5.98
C LYS A 41 1.68 1.34 6.69
N PHE A 42 2.85 1.98 6.74
CA PHE A 42 3.01 3.30 7.37
C PHE A 42 3.95 4.22 6.59
N TYR A 43 3.91 5.52 6.91
CA TYR A 43 4.58 6.59 6.15
C TYR A 43 4.10 6.73 4.69
N ILE A 44 2.82 6.45 4.45
CA ILE A 44 2.25 6.48 3.11
C ILE A 44 1.80 7.90 2.76
N SER A 45 2.70 8.64 2.11
CA SER A 45 2.46 10.01 1.64
C SER A 45 1.20 10.08 0.76
N GLY A 46 0.25 10.92 1.15
CA GLY A 46 -0.97 11.17 0.40
C GLY A 46 -2.13 10.21 0.68
N ALA A 47 -1.94 9.13 1.45
CA ALA A 47 -3.01 8.17 1.75
C ALA A 47 -4.24 8.80 2.44
N GLY A 48 -4.03 9.85 3.24
CA GLY A 48 -5.11 10.57 3.93
C GLY A 48 -5.76 11.69 3.10
N ASP A 49 -5.30 11.98 1.87
CA ASP A 49 -5.94 13.00 1.02
C ASP A 49 -7.30 12.47 0.55
N PRO A 50 -8.42 13.23 0.68
CA PRO A 50 -9.74 12.81 0.22
C PRO A 50 -9.81 12.46 -1.28
N ARG A 51 -8.86 12.95 -2.08
CA ARG A 51 -8.72 12.65 -3.52
C ARG A 51 -7.90 11.40 -3.78
N CYS A 52 -7.28 10.78 -2.78
CA CYS A 52 -6.61 9.50 -2.94
C CYS A 52 -7.65 8.43 -3.25
N LYS A 53 -7.75 8.00 -4.51
CA LYS A 53 -8.72 6.99 -4.97
C LYS A 53 -8.06 5.66 -5.32
N ILE A 54 -6.72 5.63 -5.28
CA ILE A 54 -5.91 4.47 -5.64
C ILE A 54 -4.82 4.35 -4.59
N LEU A 55 -4.78 3.18 -3.95
CA LEU A 55 -3.73 2.74 -3.03
C LEU A 55 -3.20 1.41 -3.51
#